data_AF-A0A4Y9F2F1-F1
#
_entry.id   AF-A0A4Y9F2F1-F1
#
_cell.length_a   1.000
_cell.length_b   1.000
_cell.length_c   1.000
_cell.angle_alpha   90.00
_cell.angle_beta   90.00
_cell.angle_gamma   90.00
#
_symmetry.space_group_name_H-M   'P 1'
#
loop_
_entity.id
_entity.type
_entity.pdbx_description
1 polymer ?
#
loop_
_entity_poly.entity_id
_entity_poly.type
_entity_poly.pdbx_seq_one_letter_code
_entity_poly.pdbx_strand_id
1 'polypeptide(L)'
;LTMKFEFEAAIYRTLCEIAKKGLLCERSKPVFWSWAAKSALAEAEVEYEDKEDYSIFVAFDLDVKACEKLGVSKASAVIWTTTPWTLVANQAIALNPNENYVITKEGLIFASALLESMVAKGLTKGEIQKELNAKEFEKLEAINPLNSRKSILIMG
;
A
#
# COMPACT_ATOMS: atom_id res chain seq x y z
N LEU A 1 3.25 -28.68 32.28
CA LEU A 1 4.60 -29.25 31.99
C LEU A 1 5.56 -28.17 31.49
N THR A 2 5.10 -27.26 30.63
CA THR A 2 5.87 -26.12 30.08
C THR A 2 6.15 -24.97 31.08
N MET A 3 5.32 -24.80 32.11
CA MET A 3 5.51 -23.80 33.19
C MET A 3 6.42 -24.30 34.34
N LYS A 4 7.21 -25.36 34.13
CA LYS A 4 8.17 -25.84 35.15
C LYS A 4 9.47 -25.05 34.99
N PHE A 5 10.07 -24.64 36.11
CA PHE A 5 11.33 -23.86 36.11
C PHE A 5 12.46 -24.52 35.30
N GLU A 6 12.55 -25.86 35.30
CA GLU A 6 13.54 -26.59 34.50
C GLU A 6 13.37 -26.37 32.99
N PHE A 7 12.13 -26.28 32.52
CA PHE A 7 11.79 -26.10 31.11
C PHE A 7 12.01 -24.64 30.67
N GLU A 8 11.61 -23.67 31.50
CA GLU A 8 11.86 -22.24 31.25
C GLU A 8 13.37 -21.93 31.20
N ALA A 9 14.15 -22.52 32.11
CA ALA A 9 15.61 -22.40 32.10
C ALA A 9 16.22 -22.98 30.81
N ALA A 10 15.66 -24.07 30.28
CA ALA A 10 16.08 -24.63 29.00
C ALA A 10 15.78 -23.68 27.83
N ILE A 11 14.58 -23.12 27.75
CA ILE A 11 14.20 -22.11 26.73
C ILE A 11 15.18 -20.93 26.76
N TYR A 12 15.48 -20.41 27.95
CA TYR A 12 16.38 -19.28 28.11
C TYR A 12 17.80 -19.60 27.63
N ARG A 13 18.36 -20.77 27.98
CA ARG A 13 19.69 -21.19 27.51
C ARG A 13 19.75 -21.27 25.99
N THR A 14 18.74 -21.88 25.35
CA THR A 14 18.66 -21.97 23.89
C THR A 14 18.58 -20.59 23.23
N LEU A 15 17.79 -19.66 23.79
CA LEU A 15 17.74 -18.28 23.30
C LEU A 15 19.10 -17.58 23.39
N CYS A 16 19.81 -17.73 24.51
CA CYS A 16 21.15 -17.16 24.67
C CYS A 16 22.16 -17.72 23.67
N GLU A 17 22.09 -19.01 23.33
CA GLU A 17 22.93 -19.62 22.30
C GLU A 17 22.65 -19.04 20.90
N ILE A 18 21.37 -18.84 20.56
CA ILE A 18 20.96 -18.22 19.29
C ILE A 18 21.44 -16.77 19.22
N ALA A 19 21.30 -16.03 20.32
CA ALA A 19 21.76 -14.64 20.42
C ALA A 19 23.29 -14.54 20.27
N LYS A 20 24.07 -15.42 20.93
CA LYS A 20 25.53 -15.47 20.82
C LYS A 20 26.01 -15.81 19.40
N LYS A 21 25.22 -16.57 18.63
CA LYS A 21 25.50 -16.88 17.22
C LYS A 21 25.18 -15.71 16.27
N GLY A 22 24.68 -14.58 16.77
CA GLY A 22 24.33 -13.41 15.96
C GLY A 22 23.09 -13.59 15.10
N LEU A 23 22.26 -14.61 15.39
CA LEU A 23 21.05 -14.92 14.63
C LEU A 23 19.81 -14.15 15.11
N LEU A 24 19.95 -13.40 16.20
CA LEU A 24 18.88 -12.56 16.74
C LEU A 24 18.97 -11.15 16.16
N CYS A 25 17.90 -10.70 15.50
CA CYS A 25 17.79 -9.34 14.99
C CYS A 25 16.47 -8.71 15.45
N GLU A 26 16.53 -7.43 15.81
CA GLU A 26 15.37 -6.63 16.13
C GLU A 26 14.86 -5.94 14.87
N ARG A 27 13.54 -6.04 14.62
CA ARG A 27 12.87 -5.40 13.48
C ARG A 27 11.45 -5.00 13.87
N SER A 28 10.96 -3.95 13.23
CA SER A 28 9.57 -3.55 13.33
C SER A 28 8.71 -4.39 12.38
N LYS A 29 7.66 -5.01 12.92
CA LYS A 29 6.64 -5.73 12.14
C LYS A 29 5.27 -5.15 12.47
N PRO A 30 4.41 -4.87 11.47
CA PRO A 30 3.01 -4.56 11.73
C PRO A 30 2.32 -5.74 12.42
N VAL A 31 1.60 -5.49 13.50
CA VAL A 31 0.86 -6.50 14.27
C VAL A 31 -0.59 -6.04 14.46
N PHE A 32 -1.50 -7.00 14.66
CA PHE A 32 -2.85 -6.66 15.09
C PHE A 32 -2.78 -6.04 16.48
N TRP A 33 -3.40 -4.88 16.65
CA TRP A 33 -3.42 -4.15 17.91
C TRP A 33 -4.85 -3.89 18.34
N SER A 34 -5.23 -4.39 19.50
CA SER A 34 -6.54 -4.11 20.09
C SER A 34 -6.47 -2.88 20.97
N TRP A 35 -7.23 -1.85 20.61
CA TRP A 35 -7.38 -0.65 21.45
C TRP A 35 -8.06 -0.97 22.79
N ALA A 36 -8.96 -1.95 22.82
CA ALA A 36 -9.67 -2.36 24.03
C ALA A 36 -8.74 -3.08 25.02
N ALA A 37 -7.96 -4.05 24.54
CA ALA A 37 -7.01 -4.80 25.36
C ALA A 37 -5.69 -4.07 25.61
N LYS A 38 -5.39 -3.02 24.81
CA LYS A 38 -4.11 -2.28 24.81
C LYS A 38 -2.90 -3.20 24.66
N SER A 39 -3.07 -4.24 23.84
CA SER A 39 -2.05 -5.25 23.56
C SER A 39 -2.08 -5.65 22.09
N ALA A 40 -0.95 -6.20 21.63
CA ALA A 40 -0.91 -6.93 20.38
C ALA A 40 -1.74 -8.22 20.52
N LEU A 41 -2.49 -8.55 19.47
CA LEU A 41 -3.23 -9.80 19.34
C LEU A 41 -2.47 -10.78 18.48
N ALA A 42 -2.48 -12.05 18.87
CA ALA A 42 -2.08 -13.14 18.00
C ALA A 42 -3.17 -13.41 16.96
N GLU A 43 -2.79 -14.00 15.82
CA GLU A 43 -3.75 -14.36 14.75
C GLU A 43 -4.87 -15.28 15.25
N ALA A 44 -4.57 -16.16 16.21
CA ALA A 44 -5.55 -17.04 16.84
C ALA A 44 -6.57 -16.31 17.75
N GLU A 45 -6.32 -15.06 18.11
CA GLU A 45 -7.22 -14.24 18.93
C GLU A 45 -8.09 -13.31 18.07
N VAL A 46 -7.91 -13.32 16.75
CA VAL A 46 -8.66 -12.46 15.83
C VAL A 46 -9.92 -13.18 15.36
N GLU A 47 -11.07 -12.56 15.61
CA GLU A 47 -12.37 -12.98 15.10
C GLU A 47 -12.83 -12.00 14.01
N TYR A 48 -13.49 -12.53 12.97
CA TYR A 48 -13.99 -11.75 11.84
C TYR A 48 -15.47 -11.48 12.00
N GLU A 49 -15.85 -10.22 11.87
CA GLU A 49 -17.25 -9.77 11.86
C GLU A 49 -17.48 -8.83 10.69
N ASP A 50 -18.71 -8.84 10.16
CA ASP A 50 -19.12 -7.92 9.11
C ASP A 50 -19.26 -6.51 9.67
N LYS A 51 -18.62 -5.55 8.99
CA LYS A 51 -18.66 -4.14 9.35
C LYS A 51 -18.85 -3.28 8.11
N GLU A 52 -19.79 -2.34 8.20
CA GLU A 52 -19.92 -1.30 7.19
C GLU A 52 -18.86 -0.22 7.43
N ASP A 53 -18.04 0.02 6.41
CA ASP A 53 -17.00 1.04 6.42
C ASP A 53 -17.06 1.91 5.15
N TYR A 54 -16.58 3.14 5.27
CA TYR A 54 -16.52 4.08 4.16
C TYR A 54 -15.37 3.74 3.23
N SER A 55 -15.63 3.77 1.91
CA SER A 55 -14.58 3.67 0.90
C SER A 55 -14.48 4.97 0.11
N ILE A 56 -13.25 5.35 -0.26
CA ILE A 56 -12.98 6.60 -0.97
C ILE A 56 -12.03 6.37 -2.13
N PHE A 57 -12.14 7.25 -3.13
CA PHE A 57 -11.20 7.38 -4.23
C PHE A 57 -10.41 8.68 -4.07
N VAL A 58 -9.08 8.59 -4.19
CA VAL A 58 -8.19 9.74 -4.07
C VAL A 58 -7.23 9.76 -5.24
N ALA A 59 -7.12 10.90 -5.91
CA ALA A 59 -6.19 11.12 -7.00
C ALA A 59 -4.88 11.73 -6.47
N PHE A 60 -3.76 11.09 -6.78
CA PHE A 60 -2.41 11.54 -6.46
C PHE A 60 -1.78 12.14 -7.71
N ASP A 61 -1.63 13.46 -7.74
CA ASP A 61 -1.04 14.16 -8.89
C ASP A 61 0.45 13.79 -9.02
N LEU A 62 0.88 13.41 -10.23
CA LEU A 62 2.29 13.14 -10.53
C LEU A 62 3.10 14.43 -10.48
N ASP A 63 4.37 14.34 -10.06
CA ASP A 63 5.29 15.48 -10.09
C ASP A 63 5.49 15.97 -11.54
N VAL A 64 5.84 17.24 -11.71
CA VAL A 64 6.00 17.88 -13.03
C VAL A 64 7.03 17.13 -13.88
N LYS A 65 8.13 16.68 -13.27
CA LYS A 65 9.17 15.88 -13.92
C LYS A 65 8.66 14.51 -14.40
N ALA A 66 7.74 13.91 -13.64
CA ALA A 66 7.14 12.64 -14.01
C ALA A 66 6.18 12.82 -15.20
N CYS A 67 5.41 13.91 -15.20
CA CYS A 67 4.55 14.29 -16.32
C CYS A 67 5.34 14.55 -17.62
N GLU A 68 6.47 15.27 -17.54
CA GLU A 68 7.37 15.51 -18.67
C GLU A 68 7.91 14.19 -19.26
N LYS A 69 8.34 13.25 -18.41
CA LYS A 69 8.85 11.95 -18.85
C LYS A 69 7.78 11.10 -19.54
N LEU A 70 6.52 11.23 -19.12
CA LEU A 70 5.38 10.56 -19.72
C LEU A 70 4.85 11.27 -20.99
N GLY A 71 5.29 12.51 -21.23
CA GLY A 71 4.83 13.35 -22.34
C GLY A 71 3.37 13.81 -22.19
N VAL A 72 2.91 14.01 -20.95
CA VAL A 72 1.53 14.40 -20.62
C VAL A 72 1.53 15.70 -19.82
N SER A 73 0.49 16.52 -20.00
CA SER A 73 0.38 17.82 -19.31
C SER A 73 0.01 17.68 -17.84
N LYS A 74 -0.85 16.71 -17.51
CA LYS A 74 -1.24 16.36 -16.16
C LYS A 74 -1.53 14.87 -16.11
N ALA A 75 -1.03 14.19 -15.08
CA ALA A 75 -1.39 12.82 -14.80
C ALA A 75 -1.54 12.59 -13.28
N SER A 76 -2.53 11.80 -12.87
CA SER A 76 -2.86 11.54 -11.48
C SER A 76 -3.18 10.06 -11.27
N ALA A 77 -2.49 9.42 -10.32
CA ALA A 77 -2.74 8.04 -9.95
C ALA A 77 -3.97 7.95 -9.03
N VAL A 78 -4.99 7.20 -9.45
CA VAL A 78 -6.22 7.04 -8.65
C VAL A 78 -6.08 5.83 -7.73
N ILE A 79 -6.22 6.07 -6.43
CA ILE A 79 -6.16 5.05 -5.39
C ILE A 79 -7.54 4.89 -4.77
N TRP A 80 -7.99 3.64 -4.63
CA TRP A 80 -9.15 3.27 -3.84
C TRP A 80 -8.71 2.68 -2.50
N THR A 81 -9.33 3.14 -1.41
CA THR A 81 -9.08 2.58 -0.07
C THR A 81 -10.33 2.59 0.80
N THR A 82 -10.47 1.56 1.64
CA THR A 82 -11.48 1.47 2.72
C THR A 82 -10.95 1.99 4.05
N THR A 83 -9.67 2.36 4.12
CA THR A 83 -9.04 2.90 5.32
C THR A 83 -8.47 4.29 5.07
N PRO A 84 -9.30 5.35 4.98
CA PRO A 84 -8.84 6.71 4.68
C PRO A 84 -7.68 7.21 5.57
N TRP A 85 -7.67 6.78 6.83
CA TRP A 85 -6.66 7.18 7.81
C TRP A 85 -5.23 6.71 7.47
N THR A 86 -5.06 5.71 6.59
CA THR A 86 -3.72 5.25 6.17
C THR A 86 -3.11 6.15 5.09
N LEU A 87 -3.89 7.00 4.44
CA LEU A 87 -3.42 7.85 3.33
C LEU A 87 -2.34 8.84 3.76
N VAL A 88 -2.38 9.34 4.99
CA VAL A 88 -1.37 10.28 5.52
C VAL A 88 0.00 9.61 5.64
N ALA A 89 0.02 8.31 5.88
CA ALA A 89 1.24 7.51 6.04
C ALA A 89 1.70 6.85 4.73
N ASN A 90 1.10 7.18 3.58
CA ASN A 90 1.52 6.63 2.30
C ASN A 90 2.99 6.96 1.99
N GLN A 91 3.75 5.95 1.55
CA GLN A 91 5.16 6.08 1.15
C GLN A 91 5.39 5.75 -0.33
N ALA A 92 4.57 4.87 -0.89
CA ALA A 92 4.70 4.39 -2.25
C ALA A 92 3.34 3.98 -2.83
N ILE A 93 3.26 3.97 -4.16
CA ILE A 93 2.11 3.46 -4.92
C ILE A 93 2.63 2.25 -5.70
N ALA A 94 2.04 1.08 -5.47
CA ALA A 94 2.42 -0.14 -6.17
C ALA A 94 1.61 -0.28 -7.46
N LEU A 95 2.30 -0.58 -8.56
CA LEU A 95 1.72 -0.93 -9.84
C LEU A 95 2.02 -2.40 -10.15
N ASN A 96 1.08 -3.09 -10.82
CA ASN A 96 1.29 -4.45 -11.26
C ASN A 96 2.14 -4.45 -12.54
N PRO A 97 3.32 -5.10 -12.55
CA PRO A 97 4.24 -5.06 -13.69
C PRO A 97 3.72 -5.75 -14.95
N ASN A 98 2.70 -6.61 -14.84
CA ASN A 98 2.12 -7.37 -15.96
C ASN A 98 0.89 -6.71 -16.57
N GLU A 99 0.41 -5.60 -15.99
CA GLU A 99 -0.80 -4.91 -16.43
C GLU A 99 -0.47 -3.64 -17.23
N ASN A 100 -1.33 -3.33 -18.19
CA ASN A 100 -1.27 -2.07 -18.91
C ASN A 100 -2.07 -0.99 -18.18
N TYR A 101 -1.55 0.23 -18.23
CA TYR A 101 -2.18 1.39 -17.62
C TYR A 101 -2.58 2.41 -18.67
N VAL A 102 -3.75 2.99 -18.50
CA VAL A 102 -4.35 3.98 -19.39
C VAL A 102 -4.43 5.32 -18.68
N ILE A 103 -3.99 6.37 -19.39
CA ILE A 103 -4.16 7.76 -19.00
C ILE A 103 -5.39 8.28 -19.74
N THR A 104 -6.39 8.73 -19.00
CA THR A 104 -7.59 9.36 -19.58
C THR A 104 -7.31 10.82 -19.99
N LYS A 105 -8.17 11.42 -20.82
CA LYS A 105 -8.04 12.86 -21.16
C LYS A 105 -8.11 13.80 -19.96
N GLU A 106 -8.72 13.35 -18.87
CA GLU A 106 -8.79 14.07 -17.58
C GLU A 106 -7.47 13.98 -16.80
N GLY A 107 -6.49 13.22 -17.31
CA GLY A 107 -5.21 12.96 -16.67
C GLY A 107 -5.26 11.84 -15.64
N LEU A 108 -6.36 11.11 -15.49
CA LEU A 108 -6.47 10.06 -14.48
C LEU A 108 -5.89 8.73 -15.00
N ILE A 109 -5.08 8.07 -14.18
CA ILE A 109 -4.44 6.79 -14.48
C ILE A 109 -5.25 5.63 -13.89
N PHE A 110 -5.57 4.65 -14.73
CA PHE A 110 -6.23 3.40 -14.35
C PHE A 110 -5.54 2.20 -14.98
N ALA A 111 -5.74 1.01 -14.42
CA ALA A 111 -5.45 -0.22 -15.13
C ALA A 111 -6.46 -0.41 -16.27
N SER A 112 -6.02 -0.92 -17.41
CA SER A 112 -6.86 -1.09 -18.61
C SER A 112 -8.14 -1.90 -18.30
N ALA A 113 -8.01 -3.00 -17.55
CA ALA A 113 -9.12 -3.85 -17.12
C ALA A 113 -10.15 -3.14 -16.20
N LEU A 114 -9.76 -2.05 -15.54
CA LEU A 114 -10.64 -1.33 -14.60
C LEU A 114 -11.38 -0.15 -15.25
N LEU A 115 -11.03 0.26 -16.46
CA LEU A 115 -11.60 1.45 -17.09
C LEU A 115 -13.13 1.35 -17.19
N GLU A 116 -13.66 0.22 -17.66
CA GLU A 116 -15.11 0.01 -17.82
C GLU A 116 -15.85 0.15 -16.48
N SER A 117 -15.29 -0.43 -15.41
CA SER A 117 -15.85 -0.33 -14.05
C SER A 117 -15.83 1.11 -13.53
N MET A 118 -14.77 1.87 -13.83
CA MET A 118 -14.65 3.26 -13.40
C MET A 118 -15.58 4.20 -14.18
N VAL A 119 -15.85 3.93 -15.46
CA VAL A 119 -16.85 4.63 -16.26
C VAL A 119 -18.25 4.35 -15.72
N ALA A 120 -18.57 3.09 -15.40
CA ALA A 120 -19.85 2.72 -14.81
C ALA A 120 -20.09 3.40 -13.44
N LYS A 121 -19.03 3.61 -12.65
CA LYS A 121 -19.08 4.37 -11.39
C LYS A 121 -19.15 5.89 -11.59
N GLY A 122 -19.06 6.39 -12.83
CA GLY A 122 -19.09 7.81 -13.14
C GLY A 122 -17.82 8.57 -12.75
N LEU A 123 -16.70 7.87 -12.49
CA LEU A 123 -15.43 8.51 -12.13
C LEU A 123 -14.73 9.17 -13.32
N THR A 124 -14.99 8.67 -14.53
CA THR A 124 -14.40 9.20 -15.77
C THR A 124 -15.37 9.09 -16.93
N LYS A 125 -15.12 9.88 -17.98
CA LYS A 125 -15.85 9.79 -19.25
C LYS A 125 -15.35 8.68 -20.18
N GLY A 126 -14.31 7.93 -19.79
CA GLY A 126 -13.77 6.80 -20.55
C GLY A 126 -12.90 7.17 -21.76
N GLU A 127 -12.61 8.46 -21.99
CA GLU A 127 -11.78 8.88 -23.12
C GLU A 127 -10.29 8.64 -22.82
N ILE A 128 -9.68 7.68 -23.51
CA ILE A 128 -8.26 7.33 -23.36
C ILE A 128 -7.41 8.32 -24.15
N GLN A 129 -6.38 8.87 -23.51
CA GLN A 129 -5.35 9.69 -24.13
C GLN A 129 -4.12 8.86 -24.52
N LYS A 130 -3.67 7.96 -23.64
CA LYS A 130 -2.46 7.16 -23.84
C LYS A 130 -2.54 5.84 -23.08
N GLU A 131 -2.01 4.77 -23.65
CA GLU A 131 -1.80 3.49 -22.98
C GLU A 131 -0.29 3.25 -22.83
N LEU A 132 0.12 2.81 -21.65
CA LEU A 132 1.52 2.66 -21.26
C LEU A 132 1.72 1.38 -20.45
N ASN A 133 2.92 0.82 -20.54
CA ASN A 133 3.31 -0.32 -19.72
C ASN A 133 3.62 0.14 -18.30
N ALA A 134 3.33 -0.69 -17.30
CA ALA A 134 3.65 -0.41 -15.90
C ALA A 134 5.12 0.01 -15.69
N LYS A 135 6.06 -0.60 -16.42
CA LYS A 135 7.50 -0.31 -16.32
C LYS A 135 7.88 1.14 -16.63
N GLU A 136 7.09 1.83 -17.44
CA GLU A 136 7.37 3.24 -17.76
C GLU A 136 7.11 4.17 -16.57
N PHE A 137 6.28 3.71 -15.62
CA PHE A 137 5.97 4.42 -14.38
C PHE A 137 6.96 4.14 -13.25
N GLU A 138 7.95 3.26 -13.45
CA GLU A 138 8.90 2.90 -12.40
C GLU A 138 9.71 4.11 -11.94
N LYS A 139 9.82 4.29 -10.60
CA LYS A 139 10.56 5.37 -9.94
C LYS A 139 10.04 6.78 -10.27
N LEU A 140 8.82 6.89 -10.78
CA LEU A 140 8.14 8.18 -10.86
C LEU A 140 7.68 8.59 -9.45
N GLU A 141 7.50 9.90 -9.27
CA GLU A 141 7.05 10.47 -8.00
C GLU A 141 5.64 11.04 -8.18
N ALA A 142 4.75 10.69 -7.25
CA ALA A 142 3.43 11.29 -7.08
C ALA A 142 3.35 12.07 -5.78
N ILE A 143 2.54 13.11 -5.76
CA ILE A 143 2.37 14.02 -4.63
C ILE A 143 1.08 13.63 -3.92
N ASN A 144 1.19 13.39 -2.62
CA ASN A 144 0.04 13.09 -1.78
C ASN A 144 -0.79 14.37 -1.57
N PRO A 145 -2.11 14.35 -1.86
CA PRO A 145 -2.95 15.55 -1.79
C PRO A 145 -3.16 16.07 -0.36
N LEU A 146 -2.96 15.24 0.68
CA LEU A 146 -3.25 15.61 2.06
C LEU A 146 -2.07 16.31 2.76
N ASN A 147 -0.84 15.93 2.42
CA ASN A 147 0.36 16.40 3.13
C ASN A 147 1.50 16.82 2.18
N SER A 148 1.26 16.84 0.87
CA SER A 148 2.24 17.18 -0.17
C SER A 148 3.52 16.32 -0.15
N ARG A 149 3.47 15.16 0.51
CA ARG A 149 4.61 14.23 0.56
C ARG A 149 4.76 13.51 -0.78
N LYS A 150 6.01 13.33 -1.19
CA LYS A 150 6.38 12.54 -2.37
C LYS A 150 6.24 11.05 -2.08
N SER A 151 5.54 10.36 -2.96
CA SER A 151 5.26 8.93 -2.94
C SER A 151 5.83 8.31 -4.22
N ILE A 152 6.65 7.28 -4.09
CA ILE A 152 7.34 6.69 -5.24
C ILE A 152 6.46 5.60 -5.86
N LEU A 153 6.37 5.57 -7.18
CA LEU A 153 5.73 4.48 -7.90
C LEU A 153 6.69 3.30 -7.99
N ILE A 154 6.29 2.17 -7.41
CA ILE A 154 7.05 0.92 -7.33
C ILE A 154 6.31 -0.20 -8.06
N MET A 155 7.03 -1.23 -8.47
CA MET A 155 6.41 -2.46 -8.98
C MET A 155 6.09 -3.39 -7.80
N GLY A 156 4.88 -3.93 -7.80
CA GLY A 156 4.41 -4.95 -6.86
C GLY A 156 4.66 -6.37 -7.32
#